data_AF-A0A961DYL6-F1
#
_entry.id   AF-A0A961DYL6-F1
#
_cell.length_a   1.000
_cell.length_b   1.000
_cell.length_c   1.000
_cell.angle_alpha   90.00
_cell.angle_beta   90.00
_cell.angle_gamma   90.00
#
_symmetry.space_group_name_H-M   'P 1'
#
loop_
_entity.id
_entity.type
_entity.pdbx_description
1 polymer ?
#
loop_
_entity_poly.entity_id
_entity_poly.type
_entity_poly.pdbx_seq_one_letter_code
_entity_poly.pdbx_strand_id
1 'polypeptide(L)'
;MLELAVLGLLLESPMHGYELRKRLTGLLGAFRAFSYGSLYPALRRMQADGLIAEDAAPEGTTVLRRARRVYQLTDKGRQRFAELVADTGPQNYTDDGFGVHLAFFNRTPAEARMRILEGRRRQVEERREGLRQAVSRTGTSLDRYTRQLHQLGLESSEREVKWLNELIAAERVAQSHPDQS
;
A
#
# COMPACT_ATOMS: atom_id res chain seq x y z
N MET A 1 4.05 2.38 -5.34
CA MET A 1 3.85 1.92 -3.95
C MET A 1 4.84 2.52 -2.96
N LEU A 2 6.15 2.27 -3.08
CA LEU A 2 7.14 2.78 -2.13
C LEU A 2 7.16 4.32 -2.04
N GLU A 3 7.06 5.01 -3.18
CA GLU A 3 6.98 6.49 -3.22
C GLU A 3 5.81 7.03 -2.39
N LEU A 4 4.60 6.51 -2.60
CA LEU A 4 3.40 6.87 -1.82
C LEU A 4 3.63 6.67 -0.31
N ALA A 5 4.19 5.52 0.08
CA ALA A 5 4.43 5.21 1.48
C ALA A 5 5.49 6.14 2.11
N VAL A 6 6.56 6.46 1.38
CA VAL A 6 7.60 7.40 1.85
C VAL A 6 7.04 8.82 1.98
N LEU A 7 6.35 9.33 0.95
CA LEU A 7 5.77 10.67 0.98
C LEU A 7 4.72 10.79 2.08
N GLY A 8 3.89 9.76 2.28
CA GLY A 8 2.88 9.73 3.32
C GLY A 8 3.46 9.77 4.74
N LEU A 9 4.58 9.09 4.99
CA LEU A 9 5.28 9.19 6.28
C LEU A 9 5.95 10.56 6.47
N LEU A 10 6.59 11.09 5.42
CA LEU A 10 7.24 12.40 5.48
C LEU A 10 6.26 13.58 5.58
N LEU A 11 4.99 13.36 5.23
CA LEU A 11 3.91 14.31 5.46
C LEU A 11 3.62 14.51 6.95
N GLU A 12 3.85 13.48 7.79
CA GLU A 12 3.62 13.55 9.24
C GLU A 12 4.73 14.31 9.96
N SER A 13 5.98 14.01 9.62
CA SER A 13 7.14 14.72 10.16
C SER A 13 8.40 14.45 9.32
N PRO A 14 9.36 15.39 9.29
CA PRO A 14 10.72 15.07 8.84
C PRO A 14 11.30 13.90 9.64
N MET A 15 12.05 13.01 8.98
CA MET A 15 12.59 11.82 9.65
C MET A 15 13.83 11.26 8.96
N HIS A 16 14.61 10.51 9.74
CA HIS A 16 15.81 9.84 9.24
C HIS A 16 15.48 8.65 8.34
N GLY A 17 16.38 8.32 7.40
CA GLY A 17 16.21 7.14 6.52
C GLY A 17 16.02 5.82 7.28
N TYR A 18 16.67 5.64 8.43
CA TYR A 18 16.47 4.47 9.29
C TYR A 18 15.09 4.46 9.97
N GLU A 19 14.61 5.62 10.40
CA GLU A 19 13.28 5.74 11.00
C GLU A 19 12.19 5.51 9.95
N LEU A 20 12.35 6.07 8.74
CA LEU A 20 11.50 5.79 7.58
C LEU A 20 11.37 4.29 7.36
N ARG A 21 12.49 3.56 7.31
CA ARG A 21 12.48 2.10 7.18
C ARG A 21 11.67 1.44 8.30
N LYS A 22 11.92 1.81 9.55
CA LYS A 22 11.23 1.22 10.71
C LYS A 22 9.73 1.44 10.63
N ARG A 23 9.29 2.67 10.31
CA ARG A 23 7.87 3.02 10.16
C ARG A 23 7.23 2.34 8.95
N LEU A 24 7.92 2.27 7.80
CA LEU A 24 7.45 1.54 6.61
C LEU A 24 7.20 0.06 6.92
N THR A 25 8.14 -0.61 7.60
CA THR A 25 7.96 -2.01 8.01
C THR A 25 6.79 -2.19 8.98
N GLY A 26 6.59 -1.24 9.90
CA GLY A 26 5.44 -1.26 10.82
C GLY A 26 4.11 -1.05 10.11
N LEU A 27 4.04 -0.09 9.19
CA LEU A 27 2.83 0.28 8.45
C LEU A 27 2.39 -0.82 7.47
N LEU A 28 3.34 -1.40 6.75
CA LEU A 28 3.06 -2.35 5.66
C LEU A 28 3.17 -3.82 6.09
N GLY A 29 3.55 -4.05 7.36
CA GLY A 29 3.81 -5.36 7.91
C GLY A 29 5.14 -5.96 7.46
N ALA A 30 5.62 -6.94 8.24
CA ALA A 30 6.91 -7.60 8.01
C ALA A 30 7.03 -8.27 6.63
N PHE A 31 5.90 -8.74 6.07
CA PHE A 31 5.86 -9.41 4.77
C PHE A 31 5.99 -8.46 3.56
N ARG A 32 5.80 -7.15 3.75
CA ARG A 32 6.01 -6.12 2.72
C ARG A 32 7.16 -5.17 3.04
N ALA A 33 8.05 -5.58 3.93
CA ALA A 33 9.21 -4.80 4.30
C ALA A 33 10.08 -4.54 3.05
N PHE A 34 10.05 -3.30 2.56
CA PHE A 34 10.93 -2.88 1.48
C PHE A 34 12.40 -3.09 1.90
N SER A 35 13.16 -3.79 1.06
CA SER A 35 14.56 -4.07 1.35
C SER A 35 15.39 -2.78 1.35
N TYR A 36 16.54 -2.78 2.05
CA TYR A 36 17.51 -1.67 2.01
C TYR A 36 17.87 -1.26 0.57
N GLY A 37 17.92 -2.24 -0.34
CA GLY A 37 18.24 -2.04 -1.75
C GLY A 37 17.18 -1.29 -2.55
N SER A 38 15.96 -1.14 -2.03
CA SER A 38 14.89 -0.39 -2.72
C SER A 38 14.64 1.01 -2.12
N LEU A 39 14.78 1.17 -0.79
CA LEU A 39 14.50 2.43 -0.10
C LEU A 39 15.46 3.56 -0.50
N TYR A 40 16.77 3.37 -0.32
CA TYR A 40 17.74 4.45 -0.55
C TYR A 40 17.84 4.89 -2.02
N PRO A 41 17.78 3.98 -3.01
CA PRO A 41 17.65 4.40 -4.41
C PRO A 41 16.35 5.15 -4.70
N ALA A 42 15.24 4.79 -4.05
CA ALA A 42 14.00 5.56 -4.17
C ALA A 42 14.14 6.97 -3.57
N LEU A 43 14.70 7.09 -2.37
CA LEU A 43 14.96 8.40 -1.74
C LEU A 43 15.84 9.30 -2.61
N ARG A 44 16.93 8.76 -3.17
CA ARG A 44 17.79 9.52 -4.10
C ARG A 44 17.05 10.01 -5.33
N ARG A 45 16.17 9.19 -5.92
CA ARG A 45 15.33 9.60 -7.06
C ARG A 45 14.35 10.68 -6.65
N MET A 46 13.62 10.48 -5.56
CA MET A 46 12.65 11.46 -5.05
C MET A 46 13.31 12.81 -4.71
N GLN A 47 14.55 12.79 -4.22
CA GLN A 47 15.33 14.01 -3.98
C GLN A 47 15.74 14.69 -5.29
N ALA A 48 16.22 13.92 -6.27
CA ALA A 48 16.54 14.45 -7.60
C ALA A 48 15.29 15.02 -8.30
N ASP A 49 14.13 14.42 -8.08
CA ASP A 49 12.84 14.89 -8.58
C ASP A 49 12.29 16.08 -7.77
N GLY A 50 12.96 16.50 -6.70
CA GLY A 50 12.56 17.63 -5.85
C GLY A 50 11.33 17.35 -4.98
N LEU A 51 10.95 16.08 -4.80
CA LEU A 51 9.82 15.67 -3.96
C LEU A 51 10.18 15.69 -2.47
N ILE A 52 11.45 15.48 -2.15
CA ILE A 52 11.98 15.54 -0.79
C ILE A 52 13.27 16.36 -0.76
N ALA A 53 13.50 17.05 0.35
CA ALA A 53 14.74 17.72 0.66
C ALA A 53 15.51 16.94 1.73
N GLU A 54 16.83 17.10 1.73
CA GLU A 54 17.73 16.52 2.73
C GLU A 54 18.48 17.65 3.41
N ASP A 55 18.63 17.59 4.74
CA ASP A 55 19.57 18.49 5.44
C ASP A 55 20.99 18.26 4.92
N ALA A 56 21.66 19.34 4.52
CA ALA A 56 22.97 19.27 3.89
C ALA A 56 24.01 18.61 4.83
N ALA A 57 24.34 17.35 4.55
CA ALA A 57 25.48 16.71 5.19
C ALA A 57 26.78 17.19 4.52
N PRO A 58 27.83 17.53 5.29
CA PRO A 58 29.12 17.94 4.72
C PRO A 58 29.70 16.85 3.80
N GLU A 59 30.40 17.29 2.75
CA GLU A 59 31.04 16.42 1.76
C GLU A 59 32.06 15.46 2.41
N GLY A 60 32.14 14.22 1.91
CA GLY A 60 33.03 13.17 2.45
C GLY A 60 32.41 12.24 3.50
N THR A 61 31.07 12.17 3.58
CA THR A 61 30.37 11.45 4.66
C THR A 61 30.25 9.93 4.48
N THR A 62 30.57 9.17 5.53
CA THR A 62 30.48 7.70 5.60
C THR A 62 29.04 7.17 5.53
N VAL A 63 28.86 5.87 5.21
CA VAL A 63 27.54 5.20 5.17
C VAL A 63 26.73 5.39 6.46
N LEU A 64 27.41 5.38 7.61
CA LEU A 64 26.80 5.60 8.92
C LEU A 64 26.21 7.01 9.07
N ARG A 65 26.87 8.02 8.49
CA ARG A 65 26.36 9.41 8.47
C ARG A 65 25.28 9.62 7.42
N ARG A 66 25.27 8.86 6.32
CA ARG A 66 24.15 8.86 5.36
C ARG A 66 22.83 8.35 5.96
N ALA A 67 22.90 7.40 6.90
CA ALA A 67 21.73 6.93 7.65
C ALA A 67 21.18 7.97 8.65
N ARG A 68 21.95 9.01 8.99
CA ARG A 68 21.57 10.14 9.86
C ARG A 68 20.99 11.34 9.11
N ARG A 69 20.85 11.27 7.79
CA ARG A 69 20.25 12.35 6.99
C ARG A 69 18.75 12.44 7.29
N VAL A 70 18.26 13.63 7.64
CA VAL A 70 16.83 13.92 7.82
C VAL A 70 16.26 14.24 6.45
N TYR A 71 15.20 13.54 6.07
CA TYR A 71 14.43 13.85 4.87
C TYR A 71 13.20 14.64 5.26
N GLN A 72 12.84 15.61 4.43
CA GLN A 72 11.66 16.45 4.59
C GLN A 72 10.86 16.52 3.30
N LEU A 73 9.54 16.54 3.41
CA LEU A 73 8.63 16.69 2.27
C LEU A 73 8.63 18.13 1.74
N THR A 74 8.81 18.30 0.43
CA THR A 74 8.68 19.61 -0.25
C THR A 74 7.22 19.90 -0.64
N ASP A 75 6.91 21.11 -1.11
CA ASP A 75 5.59 21.41 -1.68
C ASP A 75 5.28 20.55 -2.91
N LYS A 76 6.28 20.33 -3.77
CA LYS A 76 6.16 19.41 -4.90
C LYS A 76 5.86 17.98 -4.43
N GLY A 77 6.51 17.55 -3.33
CA GLY A 77 6.23 16.26 -2.69
C GLY A 77 4.80 16.15 -2.15
N ARG A 78 4.28 17.23 -1.54
CA ARG A 78 2.89 17.30 -1.07
C ARG A 78 1.89 17.17 -2.20
N GLN A 79 2.09 17.91 -3.30
CA GLN A 79 1.26 17.80 -4.50
C GLN A 79 1.31 16.38 -5.08
N ARG A 80 2.51 15.82 -5.19
CA ARG A 80 2.70 14.45 -5.68
C ARG A 80 2.00 13.41 -4.80
N PHE A 81 2.05 13.57 -3.48
CA PHE A 81 1.32 12.70 -2.56
C PHE A 81 -0.19 12.77 -2.82
N ALA A 82 -0.76 13.97 -2.97
CA ALA A 82 -2.18 14.17 -3.26
C ALA A 82 -2.61 13.49 -4.57
N GLU A 83 -1.79 13.56 -5.62
CA GLU A 83 -2.01 12.84 -6.87
C GLU A 83 -2.01 11.32 -6.66
N LEU A 84 -1.03 10.80 -5.93
CA LEU A 84 -0.87 9.36 -5.72
C LEU A 84 -2.00 8.76 -4.89
N VAL A 85 -2.52 9.46 -3.88
CA VAL A 85 -3.67 8.97 -3.10
C VAL A 85 -4.98 9.03 -3.89
N ALA A 86 -5.10 9.96 -4.85
CA ALA A 86 -6.27 10.09 -5.71
C ALA A 86 -6.23 9.14 -6.93
N ASP A 87 -5.08 8.55 -7.25
CA ASP A 87 -4.92 7.60 -8.34
C ASP A 87 -5.73 6.32 -8.08
N THR A 88 -6.54 5.92 -9.06
CA THR A 88 -7.43 4.76 -8.99
C THR A 88 -7.08 3.69 -10.01
N GLY A 89 -5.86 3.75 -10.56
CA GLY A 89 -5.37 2.78 -11.53
C GLY A 89 -5.25 1.35 -10.98
N PRO A 90 -5.20 0.33 -11.86
CA PRO A 90 -5.25 -1.08 -11.46
C PRO A 90 -4.19 -1.55 -10.47
N GLN A 91 -3.01 -0.95 -10.54
CA GLN A 91 -1.90 -1.20 -9.62
C GLN A 91 -2.29 -0.98 -8.15
N ASN A 92 -3.27 -0.13 -7.86
CA ASN A 92 -3.64 0.30 -6.51
C ASN A 92 -4.56 -0.67 -5.77
N TYR A 93 -5.18 -1.62 -6.48
CA TYR A 93 -6.02 -2.67 -5.88
C TYR A 93 -5.47 -4.09 -6.07
N THR A 94 -4.23 -4.21 -6.57
CA THR A 94 -3.47 -5.47 -6.56
C THR A 94 -3.16 -5.94 -5.14
N ASP A 95 -2.77 -7.21 -5.00
CA ASP A 95 -2.33 -7.75 -3.71
C ASP A 95 -1.24 -6.84 -3.11
N ASP A 96 -0.20 -6.49 -3.87
CA ASP A 96 0.91 -5.66 -3.39
C ASP A 96 0.58 -4.17 -3.22
N GLY A 97 -0.40 -3.66 -3.97
CA GLY A 97 -0.77 -2.24 -3.96
C GLY A 97 -1.77 -1.86 -2.88
N PHE A 98 -2.79 -2.69 -2.67
CA PHE A 98 -3.98 -2.33 -1.90
C PHE A 98 -3.70 -1.93 -0.45
N GLY A 99 -2.85 -2.68 0.25
CA GLY A 99 -2.55 -2.43 1.67
C GLY A 99 -1.90 -1.07 1.94
N VAL A 100 -1.09 -0.56 1.01
CA VAL A 100 -0.47 0.77 1.15
C VAL A 100 -1.54 1.86 1.00
N HIS A 101 -2.44 1.73 0.03
CA HIS A 101 -3.52 2.68 -0.17
C HIS A 101 -4.47 2.71 1.03
N LEU A 102 -4.86 1.53 1.50
CA LEU A 102 -5.70 1.39 2.69
C LEU A 102 -5.11 2.12 3.92
N ALA A 103 -3.78 2.06 4.10
CA ALA A 103 -3.09 2.74 5.19
C ALA A 103 -3.18 4.28 5.13
N PHE A 104 -3.49 4.86 3.97
CA PHE A 104 -3.62 6.30 3.75
C PHE A 104 -5.04 6.75 3.39
N PHE A 105 -6.06 5.89 3.53
CA PHE A 105 -7.45 6.24 3.21
C PHE A 105 -7.98 7.47 3.96
N ASN A 106 -7.47 7.74 5.17
CA ASN A 106 -7.79 8.97 5.90
C ASN A 106 -7.41 10.27 5.15
N ARG A 107 -6.50 10.19 4.18
CA ARG A 107 -6.01 11.29 3.33
C ARG A 107 -6.39 11.11 1.85
N THR A 108 -7.10 10.04 1.51
CA THR A 108 -7.58 9.75 0.17
C THR A 108 -8.99 10.32 -0.03
N PRO A 109 -9.31 10.98 -1.15
CA PRO A 109 -10.68 11.41 -1.44
C PRO A 109 -11.69 10.24 -1.41
N ALA A 110 -12.90 10.48 -0.92
CA ALA A 110 -13.92 9.45 -0.72
C ALA A 110 -14.25 8.68 -2.02
N GLU A 111 -14.34 9.38 -3.15
CA GLU A 111 -14.54 8.74 -4.45
C GLU A 111 -13.38 7.80 -4.83
N ALA A 112 -12.14 8.21 -4.55
CA ALA A 112 -10.97 7.39 -4.85
C ALA A 112 -10.92 6.15 -3.95
N ARG A 113 -11.25 6.30 -2.65
CA ARG A 113 -11.40 5.15 -1.73
C ARG A 113 -12.40 4.14 -2.28
N MET A 114 -13.58 4.62 -2.69
CA MET A 114 -14.64 3.77 -3.24
C MET A 114 -14.18 3.03 -4.50
N ARG A 115 -13.57 3.73 -5.47
CA ARG A 115 -13.06 3.11 -6.70
C ARG A 115 -12.00 2.04 -6.42
N ILE A 116 -11.07 2.30 -5.48
CA ILE A 116 -10.04 1.32 -5.08
C ILE A 116 -10.67 0.11 -4.40
N LEU A 117 -11.62 0.31 -3.47
CA LEU A 117 -12.32 -0.78 -2.78
C LEU A 117 -13.13 -1.66 -3.74
N GLU A 118 -13.86 -1.05 -4.66
CA GLU A 118 -14.64 -1.77 -5.67
C GLU A 118 -13.74 -2.51 -6.67
N GLY A 119 -12.62 -1.90 -7.06
CA GLY A 119 -11.58 -2.55 -7.87
C GLY A 119 -11.00 -3.77 -7.17
N ARG A 120 -10.66 -3.64 -5.88
CA ARG A 120 -10.16 -4.74 -5.07
C ARG A 120 -11.18 -5.86 -4.95
N ARG A 121 -12.44 -5.53 -4.68
CA ARG A 121 -13.52 -6.51 -4.57
C ARG A 121 -13.65 -7.32 -5.87
N ARG A 122 -13.71 -6.66 -7.02
CA ARG A 122 -13.80 -7.36 -8.32
C ARG A 122 -12.65 -8.36 -8.51
N GLN A 123 -11.42 -7.94 -8.25
CA GLN A 123 -10.24 -8.79 -8.40
C GLN A 123 -10.27 -10.01 -7.47
N VAL A 124 -10.68 -9.82 -6.21
CA VAL A 124 -10.77 -10.91 -5.23
C VAL A 124 -11.93 -11.85 -5.57
N GLU A 125 -13.05 -11.33 -6.08
CA GLU A 125 -14.18 -12.15 -6.55
C GLU A 125 -13.80 -13.02 -7.75
N GLU A 126 -13.07 -12.47 -8.73
CA GLU A 126 -12.52 -13.22 -9.86
C GLU A 126 -11.57 -14.33 -9.38
N ARG A 127 -10.64 -14.01 -8.47
CA ARG A 127 -9.72 -14.99 -7.86
C ARG A 127 -10.48 -16.09 -7.13
N ARG A 128 -11.50 -15.72 -6.33
CA ARG A 128 -12.35 -16.66 -5.59
C ARG A 128 -13.05 -17.62 -6.54
N GLU A 129 -13.61 -17.12 -7.64
CA GLU A 129 -14.32 -17.95 -8.61
C GLU A 129 -13.36 -18.92 -9.33
N GLY A 130 -12.17 -18.46 -9.72
CA GLY A 130 -11.13 -19.33 -10.26
C GLY A 130 -10.73 -20.46 -9.30
N LEU A 131 -10.57 -20.15 -8.02
CA LEU A 131 -10.24 -21.15 -6.98
C LEU A 131 -11.38 -22.13 -6.73
N ARG A 132 -12.63 -21.65 -6.68
CA ARG A 132 -13.82 -22.50 -6.55
C ARG A 132 -13.91 -23.50 -7.69
N GLN A 133 -13.67 -23.05 -8.92
CA GLN A 133 -13.64 -23.91 -10.09
C GLN A 133 -12.49 -24.94 -10.01
N ALA A 134 -11.30 -24.53 -9.57
CA ALA A 134 -10.17 -25.44 -9.37
C ALA A 134 -10.49 -26.51 -8.30
N VAL A 135 -11.14 -26.17 -7.20
CA VAL A 135 -11.56 -27.14 -6.16
C VAL A 135 -12.62 -28.10 -6.70
N SER A 136 -13.62 -27.60 -7.43
CA SER A 136 -14.75 -28.41 -7.94
C SER A 136 -14.37 -29.38 -9.08
N ARG A 137 -13.50 -28.97 -10.02
CA ARG A 137 -13.11 -29.79 -11.18
C ARG A 137 -12.15 -30.93 -10.80
N THR A 138 -11.55 -30.89 -9.62
CA THR A 138 -10.41 -31.75 -9.26
C THR A 138 -10.80 -32.92 -8.36
N GLY A 139 -11.80 -33.68 -8.80
CA GLY A 139 -12.26 -34.90 -8.12
C GLY A 139 -11.18 -36.00 -8.04
N THR A 140 -10.15 -36.01 -8.89
CA THR A 140 -9.26 -37.19 -8.98
C THR A 140 -7.79 -36.94 -9.36
N SER A 141 -7.37 -35.72 -9.75
CA SER A 141 -6.04 -35.51 -10.37
C SER A 141 -4.98 -34.74 -9.57
N LEU A 142 -5.32 -33.95 -8.54
CA LEU A 142 -4.32 -33.24 -7.73
C LEU A 142 -4.01 -34.00 -6.45
N ASP A 143 -2.76 -33.91 -6.01
CA ASP A 143 -2.34 -34.46 -4.74
C ASP A 143 -3.05 -33.75 -3.57
N ARG A 144 -3.05 -34.42 -2.40
CA ARG A 144 -3.71 -33.95 -1.18
C ARG A 144 -3.29 -32.53 -0.81
N TYR A 145 -2.01 -32.18 -0.88
CA TYR A 145 -1.49 -30.89 -0.43
C TYR A 145 -1.84 -29.76 -1.39
N THR A 146 -1.81 -30.01 -2.70
CA THR A 146 -2.26 -29.01 -3.68
C THR A 146 -3.74 -28.68 -3.51
N ARG A 147 -4.59 -29.68 -3.21
CA ARG A 147 -6.00 -29.43 -2.86
C ARG A 147 -6.13 -28.55 -1.61
N GLN A 148 -5.33 -28.80 -0.57
CA GLN A 148 -5.34 -27.95 0.64
C GLN A 148 -4.89 -26.52 0.35
N LEU A 149 -3.92 -26.32 -0.54
CA LEU A 149 -3.47 -24.99 -0.95
C LEU A 149 -4.58 -24.21 -1.65
N HIS A 150 -5.31 -24.84 -2.57
CA HIS A 150 -6.46 -24.21 -3.24
C HIS A 150 -7.60 -23.90 -2.25
N GLN A 151 -7.87 -24.81 -1.32
CA GLN A 151 -8.88 -24.62 -0.28
C GLN A 151 -8.55 -23.42 0.61
N LEU A 152 -7.30 -23.31 1.08
CA LEU A 152 -6.82 -22.17 1.86
C LEU A 152 -6.96 -20.85 1.10
N GLY A 153 -6.63 -20.84 -0.19
CA GLY A 153 -6.80 -19.67 -1.04
C GLY A 153 -8.27 -19.25 -1.19
N LEU A 154 -9.17 -20.23 -1.32
CA LEU A 154 -10.61 -20.00 -1.46
C LEU A 154 -11.18 -19.37 -0.18
N GLU A 155 -10.88 -19.96 0.98
CA GLU A 155 -11.31 -19.46 2.29
C GLU A 155 -10.78 -18.04 2.56
N SER A 156 -9.51 -17.78 2.22
CA SER A 156 -8.91 -16.45 2.33
C SER A 156 -9.64 -15.43 1.45
N SER A 157 -9.94 -15.79 0.19
CA SER A 157 -10.64 -14.90 -0.74
C SER A 157 -12.10 -14.65 -0.32
N GLU A 158 -12.80 -15.66 0.21
CA GLU A 158 -14.16 -15.50 0.73
C GLU A 158 -14.21 -14.54 1.92
N ARG A 159 -13.27 -14.68 2.86
CA ARG A 159 -13.14 -13.77 4.00
C ARG A 159 -12.85 -12.35 3.55
N GLU A 160 -11.95 -12.17 2.58
CA GLU A 160 -11.61 -10.86 2.05
C GLU A 160 -12.79 -10.19 1.33
N VAL A 161 -13.55 -10.92 0.50
CA VAL A 161 -14.77 -10.37 -0.14
C VAL A 161 -15.78 -9.91 0.89
N LYS A 162 -16.01 -10.70 1.95
CA LYS A 162 -16.92 -10.32 3.03
C LYS A 162 -16.48 -9.01 3.68
N TRP A 163 -15.21 -8.92 4.08
CA TRP A 163 -14.64 -7.73 4.69
C TRP A 163 -14.72 -6.50 3.77
N LEU A 164 -14.44 -6.65 2.47
CA LEU A 164 -14.55 -5.56 1.49
C LEU A 164 -15.99 -5.07 1.34
N ASN A 165 -16.97 -5.97 1.33
CA ASN A 165 -18.38 -5.59 1.24
C ASN A 165 -18.84 -4.79 2.48
N GLU A 166 -18.43 -5.22 3.68
CA GLU A 166 -18.71 -4.50 4.92
C GLU A 166 -18.06 -3.12 4.92
N LEU A 167 -16.81 -3.01 4.49
CA LEU A 167 -16.08 -1.74 4.40
C LEU A 167 -16.68 -0.78 3.36
N ILE A 168 -17.05 -1.29 2.18
CA ILE A 168 -17.74 -0.51 1.14
C ILE A 168 -19.09 0.02 1.64
N ALA A 169 -19.85 -0.82 2.36
CA ALA A 169 -21.12 -0.39 2.93
C ALA A 169 -20.93 0.74 3.95
N ALA A 170 -19.97 0.60 4.86
CA ALA A 170 -19.64 1.64 5.85
C ALA A 170 -19.20 2.95 5.17
N GLU A 171 -18.37 2.88 4.15
CA GLU A 171 -17.90 4.03 3.39
C GLU A 171 -19.05 4.76 2.67
N ARG A 172 -20.03 4.03 2.12
CA ARG A 172 -21.23 4.62 1.52
C ARG A 172 -22.11 5.34 2.54
N VAL A 173 -22.24 4.77 3.75
CA VAL A 173 -22.98 5.43 4.84
C VAL A 173 -22.28 6.72 5.25
N ALA A 174 -20.95 6.71 5.43
CA ALA A 174 -20.18 7.90 5.76
C ALA A 174 -20.31 9.01 4.70
N GLN A 175 -20.36 8.66 3.41
CA GLN A 175 -20.56 9.62 2.33
C GLN A 175 -21.98 10.24 2.32
N SER A 176 -22.99 9.48 2.77
CA SER A 176 -24.37 9.98 2.87
C SER A 176 -24.62 10.89 4.08
N HIS A 177 -23.75 10.87 5.09
CA HIS A 177 -23.87 11.68 6.32
C HIS A 177 -22.56 12.42 6.62
N PRO A 178 -22.19 13.45 5.84
CA PRO A 178 -20.92 14.16 5.99
C PRO A 178 -20.78 14.97 7.30
N ASP A 179 -21.87 15.20 8.04
CA ASP A 179 -21.93 16.09 9.22
C ASP A 179 -21.62 15.41 10.58
N GLN A 180 -21.07 14.19 10.61
CA GLN A 180 -20.72 13.49 11.86
C GLN A 180 -19.25 13.05 11.96
N SER A 181 -18.30 13.79 11.38
CA SER A 181 -16.86 13.50 11.50
C SER A 181 -16.03 14.74 11.79
#